data_AF-A0A939D1A5-F1
#
_entry.id   AF-A0A939D1A5-F1
#
_cell.length_a   1.000
_cell.length_b   1.000
_cell.length_c   1.000
_cell.angle_alpha   90.00
_cell.angle_beta   90.00
_cell.angle_gamma   90.00
#
_symmetry.space_group_name_H-M   'P 1'
#
loop_
_entity.id
_entity.type
_entity.pdbx_description
1 polymer ?
#
loop_
_entity_poly.entity_id
_entity_poly.type
_entity_poly.pdbx_seq_one_letter_code
_entity_poly.pdbx_strand_id
1 'polypeptide(L)'
;MNNSVLIALTIAVSIALSPVSIAGTVQATHTIKMSSFNLSSQKWQNRVLLIFAPSVDNHNYQQQMQVFNQHQNGFKDRDLVLVQVLATDKSYANGQLIDESSVANLRNRFGVEQENFRVILIGKDGGVKRQETTPVPATAIFKQIDAMPMRQQEMQER
;
A
#
# COMPACT_ATOMS: atom_id res chain seq x y z
N MET A 1 49.05 -30.89 -18.59
CA MET A 1 49.44 -32.07 -17.79
C MET A 1 50.61 -31.64 -16.94
N ASN A 2 50.33 -31.14 -15.73
CA ASN A 2 51.36 -30.62 -14.84
C ASN A 2 51.04 -31.20 -13.45
N ASN A 3 51.90 -32.14 -13.05
CA ASN A 3 51.82 -32.90 -11.82
C ASN A 3 52.78 -32.31 -10.77
N SER A 4 52.48 -32.62 -9.51
CA SER A 4 53.41 -32.75 -8.36
C SER A 4 53.89 -31.46 -7.68
N VAL A 5 53.36 -31.12 -6.50
CA VAL A 5 53.67 -31.61 -5.12
C VAL A 5 54.87 -30.86 -4.51
N LEU A 6 54.61 -30.11 -3.43
CA LEU A 6 55.56 -29.90 -2.35
C LEU A 6 54.84 -29.87 -1.00
N ILE A 7 55.33 -30.72 -0.12
CA ILE A 7 54.93 -31.00 1.26
C ILE A 7 55.79 -30.11 2.17
N ALA A 8 55.22 -29.55 3.25
CA ALA A 8 55.72 -29.70 4.63
C ALA A 8 55.17 -28.64 5.61
N LEU A 9 55.03 -29.10 6.87
CA LEU A 9 54.91 -28.33 8.13
C LEU A 9 53.57 -27.59 8.34
N THR A 10 52.87 -27.64 9.47
CA THR A 10 53.29 -27.85 10.87
C THR A 10 52.04 -27.97 11.78
N ILE A 11 52.22 -28.66 12.92
CA ILE A 11 51.62 -28.42 14.24
C ILE A 11 50.20 -28.96 14.52
N ALA A 12 50.18 -29.82 15.54
CA ALA A 12 49.04 -30.40 16.20
C ALA A 12 48.09 -29.37 16.81
N VAL A 13 46.78 -29.60 16.67
CA VAL A 13 45.79 -29.07 17.60
C VAL A 13 44.82 -30.19 17.93
N SER A 14 44.77 -30.52 19.22
CA SER A 14 43.90 -31.48 19.85
C SER A 14 42.44 -31.27 19.47
N ILE A 15 41.80 -32.31 18.95
CA ILE A 15 40.36 -32.31 18.69
C ILE A 15 39.66 -32.53 20.02
N ALA A 16 39.37 -31.44 20.74
CA ALA A 16 38.31 -31.46 21.75
C ALA A 16 36.99 -31.23 21.02
N LEU A 17 36.19 -32.29 20.82
CA LEU A 17 34.79 -32.15 20.44
C LEU A 17 34.04 -31.52 21.62
N SER A 18 33.96 -30.20 21.65
CA SER A 18 32.90 -29.52 22.39
C SER A 18 31.58 -29.71 21.64
N PRO A 19 30.48 -30.03 22.32
CA PRO A 19 29.17 -30.05 21.68
C PRO A 19 28.86 -28.63 21.22
N VAL A 20 28.79 -28.45 19.89
CA VAL A 20 28.21 -27.25 19.29
C VAL A 20 26.72 -27.29 19.63
N SER A 21 26.34 -26.59 20.69
CA SER A 21 24.96 -26.20 20.90
C SER A 21 24.56 -25.32 19.73
N ILE A 22 23.83 -25.89 18.77
CA ILE A 22 23.14 -25.13 17.73
C ILE A 22 22.03 -24.36 18.47
N ALA A 23 22.38 -23.22 19.05
CA ALA A 23 21.42 -22.24 19.50
C ALA A 23 20.69 -21.77 18.25
N GLY A 24 19.49 -22.32 18.04
CA GLY A 24 18.62 -21.95 16.94
C GLY A 24 18.43 -20.45 16.94
N THR A 25 18.98 -19.79 15.93
CA THR A 25 18.53 -18.46 15.55
C THR A 25 17.15 -18.66 14.94
N VAL A 26 16.12 -18.61 15.78
CA VAL A 26 14.76 -18.35 15.34
C VAL A 26 14.81 -17.00 14.64
N GLN A 27 14.89 -17.01 13.31
CA GLN A 27 14.64 -15.81 12.50
C GLN A 27 13.27 -15.29 12.96
N ALA A 28 13.24 -14.12 13.57
CA ALA A 28 11.99 -13.44 13.88
C ALA A 28 11.24 -13.24 12.55
N THR A 29 10.26 -14.11 12.29
CA THR A 29 9.27 -13.88 11.24
C THR A 29 8.56 -12.60 11.63
N HIS A 30 8.91 -11.50 10.94
CA HIS A 30 8.17 -10.26 11.02
C HIS A 30 6.79 -10.57 10.45
N THR A 31 5.85 -10.93 11.33
CA THR A 31 4.45 -11.13 10.93
C THR A 31 3.98 -9.81 10.35
N ILE A 32 3.86 -9.73 9.02
CA ILE A 32 3.32 -8.54 8.37
C ILE A 32 1.88 -8.43 8.86
N LYS A 33 1.64 -7.46 9.74
CA LYS A 33 0.33 -7.22 10.34
C LYS A 33 -0.60 -6.71 9.25
N MET A 34 -1.39 -7.63 8.69
CA MET A 34 -2.51 -7.29 7.81
C MET A 34 -3.61 -6.63 8.63
N SER A 35 -4.23 -5.61 8.07
CA SER A 35 -5.30 -4.87 8.72
C SER A 35 -6.62 -5.01 7.99
N SER A 36 -7.71 -5.02 8.75
CA SER A 36 -9.05 -4.93 8.18
C SER A 36 -9.36 -3.48 7.85
N PHE A 37 -9.65 -3.19 6.58
CA PHE A 37 -10.05 -1.88 6.12
C PHE A 37 -11.57 -1.81 5.92
N ASN A 38 -12.18 -0.79 6.52
CA ASN A 38 -13.63 -0.58 6.45
C ASN A 38 -13.92 0.90 6.15
N LEU A 39 -14.65 1.17 5.07
CA LEU A 39 -15.05 2.54 4.71
C LEU A 39 -15.90 3.22 5.78
N SER A 40 -16.70 2.47 6.53
CA SER A 40 -17.54 3.02 7.59
C SER A 40 -16.72 3.60 8.74
N SER A 41 -15.53 3.08 9.01
CA SER A 41 -14.63 3.65 10.03
C SER A 41 -13.98 4.96 9.57
N GLN A 42 -14.03 5.27 8.27
CA GLN A 42 -13.51 6.52 7.71
C GLN A 42 -14.56 7.63 7.69
N LYS A 43 -15.86 7.31 7.80
CA LYS A 43 -16.93 8.31 7.80
C LYS A 43 -16.71 9.35 8.88
N TRP A 44 -17.02 10.60 8.53
CA TRP A 44 -16.90 11.82 9.33
C TRP A 44 -15.46 12.21 9.72
N GLN A 45 -14.49 11.31 9.54
CA GLN A 45 -13.08 11.51 9.89
C GLN A 45 -12.23 11.81 8.65
N ASN A 46 -12.32 10.94 7.64
CA ASN A 46 -11.45 10.96 6.48
C ASN A 46 -12.23 10.92 5.17
N ARG A 47 -11.67 11.55 4.15
CA ARG A 47 -12.04 11.33 2.76
C ARG A 47 -11.26 10.13 2.26
N VAL A 48 -11.85 9.28 1.42
CA VAL A 48 -11.16 8.08 0.90
C VAL A 48 -10.99 8.19 -0.60
N LEU A 49 -9.76 8.02 -1.07
CA LEU A 49 -9.44 7.93 -2.49
C LEU A 49 -9.06 6.48 -2.82
N LEU A 50 -9.96 5.77 -3.50
CA LEU A 50 -9.76 4.39 -3.93
C LEU A 50 -9.15 4.36 -5.33
N ILE A 51 -8.07 3.60 -5.49
CA ILE A 51 -7.44 3.31 -6.77
C ILE A 51 -7.51 1.80 -7.00
N PHE A 52 -8.39 1.38 -7.90
CA PHE A 52 -8.51 0.00 -8.34
C PHE A 52 -7.63 -0.24 -9.56
N ALA A 53 -6.96 -1.39 -9.60
CA ALA A 53 -6.21 -1.82 -10.78
C ALA A 53 -6.02 -3.34 -10.78
N PRO A 54 -5.70 -3.95 -11.94
CA PRO A 54 -5.33 -5.37 -12.01
C PRO A 54 -4.09 -5.69 -11.18
N SER A 55 -3.02 -4.93 -11.41
CA SER A 55 -1.71 -5.15 -10.83
C SER A 55 -0.92 -3.84 -10.70
N VAL A 56 0.24 -3.90 -10.02
CA VAL A 56 1.20 -2.79 -9.95
C VAL A 56 1.82 -2.44 -11.31
N ASP A 57 1.77 -3.36 -12.27
CA ASP A 57 2.31 -3.17 -13.63
C ASP A 57 1.30 -2.51 -14.58
N ASN A 58 0.06 -2.30 -14.14
CA ASN A 58 -0.94 -1.63 -14.96
C ASN A 58 -0.51 -0.17 -15.25
N HIS A 59 -0.49 0.21 -16.53
CA HIS A 59 -0.04 1.53 -16.97
C HIS A 59 -0.82 2.68 -16.31
N ASN A 60 -2.16 2.59 -16.23
CA ASN A 60 -2.98 3.63 -15.59
C ASN A 60 -2.70 3.71 -14.08
N TYR A 61 -2.47 2.58 -13.42
CA TYR A 61 -2.07 2.55 -12.02
C TYR A 61 -0.74 3.27 -11.79
N GLN A 62 0.29 2.96 -12.58
CA GLN A 62 1.59 3.60 -12.47
C GLN A 62 1.50 5.11 -12.69
N GLN A 63 0.80 5.55 -13.74
CA GLN A 63 0.55 6.97 -14.01
C GLN A 63 -0.19 7.64 -12.85
N GLN A 64 -1.24 6.99 -12.34
CA GLN A 64 -2.01 7.51 -11.23
C GLN A 64 -1.17 7.67 -9.95
N MET A 65 -0.27 6.73 -9.69
CA MET A 65 0.60 6.81 -8.54
C MET A 65 1.67 7.88 -8.68
N GLN A 66 2.23 8.04 -9.89
CA GLN A 66 3.20 9.09 -10.19
C GLN A 66 2.65 10.49 -9.90
N VAL A 67 1.39 10.78 -10.27
CA VAL A 67 0.80 12.10 -10.01
C VAL A 67 0.58 12.39 -8.53
N PHE A 68 0.63 11.39 -7.63
CA PHE A 68 0.46 11.58 -6.20
C PHE A 68 1.77 11.72 -5.41
N ASN A 69 2.91 11.26 -5.96
CA ASN A 69 4.20 11.20 -5.24
C ASN A 69 4.62 12.52 -4.57
N GLN A 70 4.29 13.67 -5.16
CA GLN A 70 4.69 14.99 -4.67
C GLN A 70 3.58 15.73 -3.90
N HIS A 71 2.44 15.08 -3.64
CA HIS A 71 1.25 15.74 -3.10
C HIS A 71 0.87 15.29 -1.69
N GLN A 72 1.79 14.69 -0.94
CA GLN A 72 1.59 14.19 0.43
C GLN A 72 0.94 15.23 1.36
N ASN A 73 1.41 16.48 1.33
CA ASN A 73 0.82 17.57 2.12
C ASN A 73 -0.63 17.85 1.70
N GLY A 74 -0.90 17.84 0.39
CA GLY A 74 -2.25 18.05 -0.13
C GLY A 74 -3.24 16.96 0.29
N PHE A 75 -2.78 15.73 0.45
CA PHE A 75 -3.56 14.62 1.03
C PHE A 75 -3.82 14.86 2.51
N LYS A 76 -2.77 15.18 3.28
CA LYS A 76 -2.88 15.44 4.72
C LYS A 76 -3.81 16.60 5.04
N ASP A 77 -3.68 17.73 4.35
CA ASP A 77 -4.48 18.94 4.60
C ASP A 77 -5.99 18.73 4.44
N ARG A 78 -6.35 17.71 3.65
CA ARG A 78 -7.71 17.35 3.26
C ARG A 78 -8.19 16.04 3.90
N ASP A 79 -7.44 15.51 4.87
CA ASP A 79 -7.74 14.25 5.55
C ASP A 79 -8.01 13.12 4.56
N LEU A 80 -7.20 13.03 3.50
CA LEU A 80 -7.39 12.09 2.40
C LEU A 80 -6.60 10.81 2.64
N VAL A 81 -7.31 9.68 2.73
CA VAL A 81 -6.75 8.34 2.85
C VAL A 81 -6.67 7.70 1.46
N LEU A 82 -5.46 7.34 1.03
CA LEU A 82 -5.24 6.62 -0.22
C LEU A 82 -5.40 5.12 0.02
N VAL A 83 -6.23 4.47 -0.80
CA VAL A 83 -6.44 3.03 -0.75
C VAL A 83 -6.18 2.43 -2.13
N GLN A 84 -5.13 1.63 -2.23
CA GLN A 84 -4.76 0.85 -3.41
C GLN A 84 -5.44 -0.51 -3.34
N VAL A 85 -6.29 -0.83 -4.32
CA VAL A 85 -7.09 -2.05 -4.39
C VAL A 85 -6.68 -2.84 -5.65
N LEU A 86 -5.71 -3.73 -5.47
CA LEU A 86 -5.10 -4.52 -6.54
C LEU A 86 -5.70 -5.93 -6.60
N ALA A 87 -5.81 -6.51 -7.79
CA ALA A 87 -6.39 -7.85 -7.95
C ALA A 87 -5.35 -8.96 -7.72
N THR A 88 -4.14 -8.79 -8.28
CA THR A 88 -3.08 -9.81 -8.23
C THR A 88 -1.99 -9.50 -7.20
N ASP A 89 -1.91 -8.26 -6.76
CA ASP A 89 -0.88 -7.77 -5.85
C ASP A 89 -1.45 -7.42 -4.47
N LYS A 90 -0.53 -7.15 -3.54
CA LYS A 90 -0.88 -6.66 -2.21
C LYS A 90 -1.56 -5.30 -2.29
N SER A 91 -2.65 -5.15 -1.55
CA SER A 91 -3.43 -3.92 -1.45
C SER A 91 -3.08 -3.14 -0.19
N TYR A 92 -3.22 -1.83 -0.21
CA TYR A 92 -2.75 -0.97 0.88
C TYR A 92 -3.73 0.16 1.18
N ALA A 93 -3.89 0.52 2.46
CA ALA A 93 -4.55 1.74 2.91
C ALA A 93 -3.53 2.59 3.66
N ASN A 94 -3.21 3.79 3.14
CA ASN A 94 -2.14 4.66 3.66
C ASN A 94 -0.81 3.93 3.92
N GLY A 95 -0.44 3.02 3.01
CA GLY A 95 0.79 2.23 3.10
C GLY A 95 0.72 1.02 4.03
N GLN A 96 -0.40 0.81 4.75
CA GLN A 96 -0.61 -0.39 5.56
C GLN A 96 -1.27 -1.49 4.73
N LEU A 97 -0.73 -2.70 4.79
CA LEU A 97 -1.28 -3.86 4.10
C LEU A 97 -2.71 -4.14 4.58
N ILE A 98 -3.64 -4.34 3.65
CA ILE A 98 -5.02 -4.72 3.95
C ILE A 98 -5.29 -6.16 3.53
N ASP A 99 -6.19 -6.84 4.23
CA ASP A 99 -6.53 -8.23 3.94
C ASP A 99 -7.38 -8.39 2.67
N GLU A 100 -7.37 -9.59 2.10
CA GLU A 100 -8.08 -9.93 0.86
C GLU A 100 -9.60 -9.77 0.96
N SER A 101 -10.20 -9.98 2.13
CA SER A 101 -11.64 -9.77 2.31
C SER A 101 -12.01 -8.30 2.21
N SER A 102 -11.16 -7.40 2.73
CA SER A 102 -11.29 -5.95 2.55
C SER A 102 -11.23 -5.58 1.06
N VAL A 103 -10.29 -6.15 0.31
CA VAL A 103 -10.15 -5.94 -1.15
C VAL A 103 -11.40 -6.40 -1.90
N ALA A 104 -11.86 -7.63 -1.64
CA ALA A 104 -13.05 -8.19 -2.26
C ALA A 104 -14.31 -7.36 -1.95
N ASN A 105 -14.48 -6.96 -0.69
CA ASN A 105 -15.60 -6.11 -0.26
C ASN A 105 -15.61 -4.76 -0.98
N LEU A 106 -14.45 -4.13 -1.17
CA LEU A 106 -14.35 -2.88 -1.92
C LEU A 106 -14.72 -3.08 -3.39
N ARG A 107 -14.17 -4.10 -4.06
CA ARG A 107 -14.49 -4.39 -5.47
C ARG A 107 -15.98 -4.66 -5.67
N ASN A 108 -16.57 -5.51 -4.82
CA ASN A 108 -17.99 -5.84 -4.86
C ASN A 108 -18.86 -4.60 -4.63
N ARG A 109 -18.52 -3.78 -3.62
CA ARG A 109 -19.29 -2.58 -3.27
C ARG A 109 -19.35 -1.56 -4.42
N PHE A 110 -18.29 -1.43 -5.22
CA PHE A 110 -18.23 -0.45 -6.31
C PHE A 110 -18.37 -1.06 -7.70
N GLY A 111 -18.61 -2.37 -7.81
CA GLY A 111 -18.75 -3.09 -9.08
C GLY A 111 -17.52 -2.94 -9.98
N VAL A 112 -16.32 -3.17 -9.43
CA VAL A 112 -15.06 -3.05 -10.17
C VAL A 112 -14.41 -4.40 -10.37
N GLU A 113 -14.56 -4.94 -11.58
CA GLU A 113 -13.92 -6.18 -12.03
C GLU A 113 -12.39 -6.13 -11.90
N GLN A 114 -11.77 -7.31 -11.81
CA GLN A 114 -10.33 -7.46 -11.53
C GLN A 114 -9.46 -6.78 -12.59
N GLU A 115 -9.89 -6.79 -13.84
CA GLU A 115 -9.18 -6.28 -15.02
C GLU A 115 -9.30 -4.77 -15.18
N ASN A 116 -10.15 -4.12 -14.39
CA ASN A 116 -10.49 -2.72 -14.56
C ASN A 116 -9.68 -1.80 -13.65
N PHE A 117 -9.19 -0.70 -14.25
CA PHE A 117 -8.70 0.45 -13.52
C PHE A 117 -9.85 1.40 -13.16
N ARG A 118 -9.86 1.93 -11.93
CA ARG A 118 -10.83 2.93 -11.51
C ARG A 118 -10.30 3.82 -10.39
N VAL A 119 -10.63 5.11 -10.45
CA VAL A 119 -10.39 6.08 -9.37
C VAL A 119 -11.74 6.48 -8.79
N ILE A 120 -11.91 6.35 -7.48
CA ILE A 120 -13.14 6.75 -6.78
C ILE A 120 -12.80 7.65 -5.59
N LEU A 121 -13.37 8.85 -5.55
CA LEU A 121 -13.30 9.73 -4.39
C LEU A 121 -14.57 9.58 -3.56
N ILE A 122 -14.41 9.33 -2.27
CA ILE A 122 -15.48 9.25 -1.28
C ILE A 122 -15.30 10.39 -0.27
N GLY A 123 -16.36 11.14 -0.03
CA GLY A 123 -16.38 12.21 0.96
C GLY A 123 -16.42 11.70 2.40
N LYS A 124 -16.24 12.60 3.37
CA LYS A 124 -16.41 12.27 4.80
C LYS A 124 -17.85 11.83 5.13
N ASP A 125 -18.83 12.29 4.37
CA ASP A 125 -20.22 11.82 4.45
C ASP A 125 -20.39 10.35 3.98
N GLY A 126 -19.37 9.78 3.36
CA GLY A 126 -19.37 8.43 2.79
C GLY A 126 -20.03 8.34 1.43
N GLY A 127 -20.41 9.47 0.82
CA GLY A 127 -20.93 9.52 -0.55
C GLY A 127 -19.81 9.52 -1.58
N VAL A 128 -20.05 8.89 -2.74
CA VAL A 128 -19.15 8.98 -3.90
C VAL A 128 -19.24 10.39 -4.49
N LYS A 129 -18.08 11.02 -4.72
CA LYS A 129 -17.95 12.40 -5.19
C LYS A 129 -17.33 12.51 -6.58
N ARG A 130 -16.56 11.50 -6.98
CA ARG A 130 -15.96 11.35 -8.31
C ARG A 130 -15.74 9.88 -8.59
N GLN A 131 -15.91 9.48 -9.84
CA GLN A 131 -15.57 8.17 -10.34
C GLN A 131 -15.03 8.29 -11.77
N GLU A 132 -13.83 7.80 -12.02
CA GLU A 132 -13.15 7.92 -13.31
C GLU A 132 -12.50 6.58 -13.71
N THR A 133 -12.44 6.32 -15.01
CA THR A 133 -11.79 5.12 -15.59
C THR A 133 -10.39 5.39 -16.13
N THR A 134 -9.88 6.62 -15.94
CA THR A 134 -8.55 7.06 -16.37
C THR A 134 -7.82 7.78 -15.23
N PRO A 135 -6.48 7.88 -15.27
CA PRO A 135 -5.73 8.61 -14.25
C PRO A 135 -6.19 10.06 -14.10
N VAL A 136 -6.27 10.52 -12.85
CA VAL A 136 -6.79 11.84 -12.46
C VAL A 136 -5.67 12.65 -11.81
N PRO A 137 -5.41 13.90 -12.25
CA PRO A 137 -4.46 14.78 -11.59
C PRO A 137 -4.83 15.04 -10.13
N ALA A 138 -3.83 15.10 -9.24
CA ALA A 138 -4.03 15.41 -7.83
C ALA A 138 -4.78 16.75 -7.64
N THR A 139 -4.45 17.75 -8.45
CA THR A 139 -5.10 19.07 -8.42
C THR A 139 -6.59 19.00 -8.74
N ALA A 140 -7.03 18.10 -9.63
CA ALA A 140 -8.44 17.92 -9.94
C ALA A 140 -9.19 17.25 -8.77
N ILE A 141 -8.56 16.29 -8.09
CA ILE A 141 -9.08 15.69 -6.85
C ILE A 141 -9.21 16.76 -5.75
N PHE A 142 -8.17 17.57 -5.55
CA PHE A 142 -8.16 18.61 -4.51
C PHE A 142 -9.19 19.69 -4.78
N LYS A 143 -9.30 20.17 -6.03
CA LYS A 143 -10.35 21.13 -6.41
C LYS A 143 -11.75 20.57 -6.17
N GLN A 144 -11.99 19.30 -6.49
CA GLN A 144 -13.27 18.65 -6.19
C GLN A 144 -13.54 18.61 -4.68
N ILE A 145 -12.52 18.30 -3.88
CA ILE A 145 -12.64 18.26 -2.42
C ILE A 145 -12.92 19.64 -1.86
N ASP A 146 -12.16 20.64 -2.30
CA ASP A 146 -12.26 22.01 -1.81
C ASP A 146 -13.62 22.61 -2.14
N ALA A 147 -14.24 22.25 -3.26
CA ALA A 147 -15.60 22.67 -3.60
C ALA A 147 -16.71 22.03 -2.74
N MET A 148 -16.42 21.05 -1.89
CA MET A 148 -17.45 20.40 -1.06
C MET A 148 -17.89 21.28 0.12
N PRO A 149 -19.19 21.37 0.45
CA PRO A 149 -19.68 22.25 1.53
C PRO A 149 -19.00 22.03 2.88
N MET A 150 -18.84 20.77 3.31
CA MET A 150 -18.14 20.44 4.55
C MET A 150 -16.67 20.89 4.51
N ARG A 151 -16.01 20.79 3.34
CA ARG A 151 -14.63 21.25 3.22
C ARG A 151 -14.52 22.77 3.30
N GLN A 152 -15.49 23.49 2.74
CA GLN A 152 -15.56 24.95 2.87
C GLN A 152 -15.72 25.38 4.32
N GLN A 153 -16.56 24.68 5.10
CA GLN A 153 -16.70 24.92 6.54
C GLN A 153 -15.38 24.66 7.29
N GLU A 154 -14.72 23.52 7.06
CA GLU A 154 -13.40 23.22 7.65
C GLU A 154 -12.34 24.30 7.38
N MET A 155 -12.39 24.95 6.22
CA MET A 155 -11.44 26.01 5.85
C MET A 155 -11.79 27.36 6.50
N GLN A 156 -13.05 27.59 6.86
CA GLN A 156 -13.49 28.80 7.56
C GLN A 156 -13.23 28.72 9.07
N GLU A 157 -13.20 27.50 9.63
CA GLU A 157 -12.97 27.24 11.06
C GLU A 157 -11.48 27.16 11.43
N ARG A 158 -10.57 27.25 10.46
CA ARG A 158 -9.11 27.27 10.64
C ARG A 158 -8.56 28.69 10.64
#